data_AF-A0A1N7IZA1-F1
#
_entry.id   AF-A0A1N7IZA1-F1
#
_cell.length_a   1.000
_cell.length_b   1.000
_cell.length_c   1.000
_cell.angle_alpha   90.00
_cell.angle_beta   90.00
_cell.angle_gamma   90.00
#
_symmetry.space_group_name_H-M   'P 1'
#
loop_
_entity.id
_entity.type
_entity.pdbx_description
1 polymer ?
#
loop_
_entity_poly.entity_id
_entity_poly.type
_entity_poly.pdbx_seq_one_letter_code
_entity_poly.pdbx_strand_id
1 'polypeptide(L)'
;MSYFSTLSRPISFNDLRSIGCAEELFALARAVEREGVRRYTHLSEQMEALGRSQLAELFRMLRDQEMEHENSLDGLALRGGLGHLPDLRFSWDVLHEGMMPEQLETLTPALALRYALHNEQRTYALFLRIAAGTHIAEIRHHAELLAAEELEHVGLLARHDVTESPALPLATLMKPERLDDLLSLAAAEARTAAARRAALARRLRSIDDQTSAQLMQDLAEESEARSRDLGNQGSIPRLAMPGVANDNFSPLDILRGEAQTSFATFHGFTRIANALPPCGLSGLAQHEANLRLAATARLTDRAAAIRGERVRRKRSGR
;
A
#
# COMPACT_ATOMS: atom_id res chain seq x y z
N MET A 1 32.35 -7.65 -3.95
CA MET A 1 32.24 -6.18 -3.89
C MET A 1 30.82 -5.87 -3.40
N SER A 2 30.69 -5.38 -2.17
CA SER A 2 29.38 -5.12 -1.55
C SER A 2 28.64 -4.00 -2.30
N TYR A 3 27.37 -4.24 -2.62
CA TYR A 3 26.54 -3.35 -3.45
C TYR A 3 26.38 -1.94 -2.86
N PHE A 4 26.60 -1.80 -1.54
CA PHE A 4 26.29 -0.60 -0.79
C PHE A 4 27.42 0.43 -0.71
N SER A 5 28.62 0.13 -1.23
CA SER A 5 29.81 0.98 -1.02
C SER A 5 29.87 2.27 -1.85
N THR A 6 28.87 2.58 -2.69
CA THR A 6 28.94 3.72 -3.65
C THR A 6 27.73 4.67 -3.65
N LEU A 7 26.77 4.54 -2.71
CA LEU A 7 25.56 5.37 -2.75
C LEU A 7 25.63 6.55 -1.76
N SER A 8 25.88 7.76 -2.28
CA SER A 8 25.86 9.01 -1.49
C SER A 8 24.44 9.54 -1.18
N ARG A 9 23.39 8.89 -1.69
CA ARG A 9 21.97 9.26 -1.49
C ARG A 9 21.26 8.12 -0.74
N PRO A 10 20.29 8.42 0.15
CA PRO A 10 19.46 7.38 0.75
C PRO A 10 18.83 6.48 -0.31
N ILE A 11 18.82 5.17 -0.06
CA ILE A 11 18.07 4.20 -0.84
C ILE A 11 16.59 4.31 -0.50
N SER A 12 15.73 4.04 -1.48
CA SER A 12 14.29 3.90 -1.26
C SER A 12 13.78 2.54 -1.74
N PHE A 13 12.49 2.29 -1.56
CA PHE A 13 11.83 1.04 -1.97
C PHE A 13 12.12 0.62 -3.43
N ASN A 14 12.39 1.58 -4.32
CA ASN A 14 12.65 1.34 -5.75
C ASN A 14 14.13 1.12 -6.10
N ASP A 15 15.05 1.42 -5.18
CA ASP A 15 16.50 1.41 -5.46
C ASP A 15 17.15 0.03 -5.22
N LEU A 16 16.39 -0.92 -4.67
CA LEU A 16 16.92 -2.22 -4.24
C LEU A 16 17.09 -3.22 -5.38
N ARG A 17 18.35 -3.66 -5.54
CA ARG A 17 18.74 -4.87 -6.28
C ARG A 17 18.71 -6.10 -5.37
N SER A 18 18.98 -7.26 -5.96
CA SER A 18 19.06 -8.56 -5.26
C SER A 18 19.96 -8.49 -4.02
N ILE A 19 19.47 -9.03 -2.90
CA ILE A 19 20.20 -9.18 -1.64
C ILE A 19 21.00 -10.50 -1.69
N GLY A 20 22.32 -10.41 -1.49
CA GLY A 20 23.24 -11.53 -1.69
C GLY A 20 23.56 -12.32 -0.42
N CYS A 21 23.36 -11.75 0.76
CA CYS A 21 23.60 -12.41 2.05
C CYS A 21 22.71 -11.86 3.17
N ALA A 22 22.68 -12.56 4.31
CA ALA A 22 21.92 -12.14 5.49
C ALA A 22 22.40 -10.78 6.06
N GLU A 23 23.70 -10.49 6.00
CA GLU A 23 24.25 -9.20 6.43
C GLU A 23 23.66 -8.02 5.64
N GLU A 24 23.54 -8.17 4.31
CA GLU A 24 22.91 -7.16 3.45
C GLU A 24 21.42 -7.00 3.75
N LEU A 25 20.71 -8.08 4.08
CA LEU A 25 19.31 -8.03 4.51
C LEU A 25 19.16 -7.28 5.83
N PHE A 26 19.96 -7.63 6.84
CA PHE A 26 19.88 -6.99 8.16
C PHE A 26 20.30 -5.53 8.13
N ALA A 27 21.31 -5.18 7.34
CA ALA A 27 21.70 -3.79 7.14
C ALA A 27 20.58 -2.95 6.50
N LEU A 28 19.87 -3.54 5.53
CA LEU A 28 18.70 -2.91 4.92
C LEU A 28 17.55 -2.78 5.93
N ALA A 29 17.19 -3.86 6.61
CA ALA A 29 16.10 -3.88 7.59
C ALA A 29 16.35 -2.81 8.67
N ARG A 30 17.55 -2.78 9.24
CA ARG A 30 17.94 -1.76 10.22
C ARG A 30 17.79 -0.33 9.71
N ALA A 31 18.09 -0.10 8.43
CA ALA A 31 17.92 1.23 7.84
C ALA A 31 16.45 1.60 7.64
N VAL A 32 15.60 0.62 7.33
CA VAL A 32 14.14 0.80 7.26
C VAL A 32 13.57 1.12 8.64
N GLU A 33 13.87 0.31 9.67
CA GLU A 33 13.42 0.53 11.05
C GLU A 33 13.81 1.94 11.53
N ARG A 34 15.08 2.33 11.30
CA ARG A 34 15.58 3.65 11.69
C ARG A 34 14.88 4.80 10.97
N GLU A 35 14.39 4.59 9.74
CA GLU A 35 13.53 5.57 9.07
C GLU A 35 12.12 5.58 9.69
N GLY A 36 11.55 4.42 10.03
CA GLY A 36 10.30 4.31 10.78
C GLY A 36 10.34 5.10 12.08
N VAL A 37 11.36 4.87 12.93
CA VAL A 37 11.60 5.64 14.17
C VAL A 37 11.58 7.15 13.94
N ARG A 38 12.32 7.63 12.93
CA ARG A 38 12.36 9.07 12.60
C ARG A 38 10.99 9.59 12.20
N ARG A 39 10.26 8.85 11.35
CA ARG A 39 8.97 9.28 10.82
C ARG A 39 7.89 9.26 11.88
N TYR A 40 7.83 8.21 12.69
CA TYR A 40 6.85 8.10 13.75
C TYR A 40 7.07 9.10 14.87
N THR A 41 8.33 9.44 15.18
CA THR A 41 8.64 10.56 16.08
C THR A 41 8.02 11.85 15.55
N HIS A 42 8.33 12.22 14.30
CA HIS A 42 7.81 13.44 13.67
C HIS A 42 6.29 13.49 13.56
N LEU A 43 5.66 12.37 13.19
CA LEU A 43 4.20 12.28 13.11
C LEU A 43 3.56 12.39 14.50
N SER A 44 4.14 11.77 15.52
CA SER A 44 3.62 11.85 16.89
C SER A 44 3.62 13.29 17.42
N GLU A 45 4.71 14.03 17.19
CA GLU A 45 4.86 15.44 17.61
C GLU A 45 3.85 16.35 16.90
N GLN A 46 3.67 16.16 15.59
CA GLN A 46 2.66 16.89 14.82
C GLN A 46 1.24 16.61 15.32
N MET A 47 0.89 15.35 15.58
CA MET A 47 -0.46 15.00 16.05
C MET A 47 -0.73 15.56 17.45
N GLU A 48 0.27 15.61 18.32
CA GLU A 48 0.16 16.27 19.63
C GLU A 48 -0.08 17.77 19.47
N ALA A 49 0.68 18.44 18.59
CA ALA A 49 0.52 19.87 18.30
C ALA A 49 -0.88 20.21 17.73
N LEU A 50 -1.50 19.26 17.02
CA LEU A 50 -2.86 19.36 16.49
C LEU A 50 -3.96 18.93 17.49
N GLY A 51 -3.61 18.56 18.72
CA GLY A 51 -4.56 18.11 19.74
C GLY A 51 -5.18 16.73 19.45
N ARG A 52 -4.49 15.88 18.70
CA ARG A 52 -4.89 14.51 18.34
C ARG A 52 -4.13 13.48 19.17
N SER A 53 -4.25 13.57 20.50
CA SER A 53 -3.45 12.78 21.44
C SER A 53 -3.58 11.26 21.26
N GLN A 54 -4.73 10.74 20.81
CA GLN A 54 -4.87 9.30 20.51
C GLN A 54 -4.02 8.87 19.31
N LEU A 55 -3.95 9.70 18.27
CA LEU A 55 -3.15 9.41 17.09
C LEU A 55 -1.65 9.67 17.35
N ALA A 56 -1.34 10.64 18.21
CA ALA A 56 0.03 10.84 18.70
C ALA A 56 0.53 9.61 19.47
N GLU A 57 -0.31 9.03 20.34
CA GLU A 57 0.02 7.80 21.08
C GLU A 57 0.22 6.60 20.17
N LEU A 58 -0.63 6.44 19.15
CA LEU A 58 -0.44 5.41 18.13
C LEU A 58 0.95 5.49 17.47
N PHE A 59 1.37 6.69 17.07
CA PHE A 59 2.68 6.89 16.47
C PHE A 59 3.84 6.73 17.48
N ARG A 60 3.66 7.08 18.76
CA ARG A 60 4.67 6.78 19.80
C ARG A 60 4.86 5.27 19.99
N MET A 61 3.77 4.51 20.03
CA MET A 61 3.81 3.05 20.10
C MET A 61 4.55 2.45 18.90
N LEU A 62 4.20 2.86 17.67
CA LEU A 62 4.89 2.38 16.47
C LEU A 62 6.38 2.73 16.49
N ARG A 63 6.75 3.97 16.88
CA ARG A 63 8.16 4.35 17.07
C ARG A 63 8.89 3.39 18.02
N ASP A 64 8.26 3.05 19.15
CA ASP A 64 8.89 2.20 20.16
C ASP A 64 9.10 0.77 19.65
N GLN A 65 8.14 0.23 18.89
CA GLN A 65 8.29 -1.07 18.22
C GLN A 65 9.47 -1.07 17.22
N GLU A 66 9.56 -0.05 16.38
CA GLU A 66 10.67 0.09 15.40
C GLU A 66 12.04 0.22 16.11
N MET A 67 12.11 0.90 17.26
CA MET A 67 13.32 0.95 18.08
C MET A 67 13.70 -0.42 18.64
N GLU A 68 12.72 -1.22 19.08
CA GLU A 68 12.96 -2.59 19.55
C GLU A 68 13.44 -3.51 18.42
N HIS A 69 12.87 -3.37 17.22
CA HIS A 69 13.32 -4.10 16.03
C HIS A 69 14.75 -3.72 15.62
N GLU A 70 15.08 -2.42 15.57
CA GLU A 70 16.45 -1.93 15.28
C GLU A 70 17.48 -2.57 16.23
N ASN A 71 17.21 -2.54 17.53
CA ASN A 71 18.07 -3.15 18.55
C ASN A 71 18.18 -4.68 18.40
N SER A 72 17.08 -5.34 18.04
CA SER A 72 17.03 -6.79 17.84
C SER A 72 17.88 -7.23 16.66
N LEU A 73 17.86 -6.47 15.56
CA LEU A 73 18.69 -6.70 14.38
C LEU A 73 20.18 -6.53 14.67
N ASP A 74 20.57 -5.49 15.41
CA ASP A 74 21.95 -5.31 15.85
C ASP A 74 22.42 -6.47 16.75
N GLY A 75 21.55 -6.93 17.66
CA GLY A 75 21.82 -8.10 18.51
C GLY A 75 21.96 -9.41 17.72
N LEU A 76 21.13 -9.62 16.69
CA LEU A 76 21.23 -10.78 15.80
C LEU A 76 22.53 -10.78 14.99
N ALA A 77 22.91 -9.62 14.44
CA ALA A 77 24.15 -9.48 13.68
C ALA A 77 25.39 -9.79 14.53
N LEU A 78 25.42 -9.28 15.77
CA LEU A 78 26.50 -9.56 16.72
C LEU A 78 26.60 -11.05 17.07
N ARG A 79 25.47 -11.71 17.36
CA ARG A 79 25.43 -13.15 17.67
C ARG A 79 25.81 -14.02 16.47
N GLY A 80 25.48 -13.58 15.26
CA GLY A 80 25.85 -14.24 14.00
C GLY A 80 27.31 -14.05 13.58
N GLY A 81 28.11 -13.28 14.33
CA GLY A 81 29.51 -13.01 14.00
C GLY A 81 29.70 -12.02 12.84
N LEU A 82 28.64 -11.31 12.43
CA LEU A 82 28.66 -10.35 11.32
C LEU A 82 29.31 -9.00 11.67
N GLY A 83 29.76 -8.82 12.92
CA GLY A 83 30.36 -7.56 13.36
C GLY A 83 29.35 -6.41 13.33
N HIS A 84 29.77 -5.23 12.89
CA HIS A 84 28.86 -4.09 12.71
C HIS A 84 28.24 -4.13 11.32
N LEU A 85 26.90 -4.14 11.26
CA LEU A 85 26.19 -4.02 9.99
C LEU A 85 26.57 -2.71 9.26
N PRO A 86 26.66 -2.72 7.92
CA PRO A 86 26.82 -1.52 7.11
C PRO A 86 25.81 -0.41 7.50
N ASP A 87 26.29 0.83 7.59
CA ASP A 87 25.42 2.00 7.86
C ASP A 87 24.71 2.44 6.57
N LEU A 88 23.54 1.83 6.32
CA LEU A 88 22.69 2.20 5.20
C LEU A 88 21.73 3.32 5.60
N ARG A 89 21.47 4.23 4.65
CA ARG A 89 20.44 5.24 4.79
C ARG A 89 19.25 4.87 3.93
N PHE A 90 18.10 4.62 4.56
CA PHE A 90 16.83 4.44 3.88
C PHE A 90 15.98 5.71 4.01
N SER A 91 15.13 5.97 3.02
CA SER A 91 14.16 7.05 3.09
C SER A 91 12.80 6.59 2.59
N TRP A 92 11.77 6.90 3.36
CA TRP A 92 10.40 6.84 2.88
C TRP A 92 10.23 7.91 1.82
N ASP A 93 10.12 7.49 0.56
CA ASP A 93 9.77 8.42 -0.52
C ASP A 93 8.41 9.03 -0.22
N VAL A 94 8.32 10.35 -0.30
CA VAL A 94 7.09 11.11 -0.03
C VAL A 94 5.92 10.59 -0.85
N LEU A 95 4.71 10.67 -0.28
CA LEU A 95 3.45 10.40 -0.97
C LEU A 95 3.50 10.97 -2.38
N HIS A 96 3.14 10.12 -3.33
CA HIS A 96 3.26 10.46 -4.71
C HIS A 96 2.11 11.36 -5.18
N GLU A 97 2.13 12.61 -4.74
CA GLU A 97 1.18 13.68 -5.13
C GLU A 97 1.87 15.05 -5.17
N GLY A 98 3.10 15.16 -5.68
CA GLY A 98 3.78 16.46 -5.71
C GLY A 98 3.94 17.10 -4.32
N MET A 99 3.85 16.26 -3.28
CA MET A 99 4.00 16.66 -1.90
C MET A 99 5.47 16.91 -1.67
N MET A 100 5.85 18.17 -1.64
CA MET A 100 7.23 18.56 -1.39
C MET A 100 7.60 18.18 0.05
N PRO A 101 8.88 17.90 0.37
CA PRO A 101 9.30 17.56 1.73
C PRO A 101 8.79 18.54 2.79
N GLU A 102 8.60 19.81 2.44
CA GLU A 102 8.07 20.86 3.31
C GLU A 102 6.57 20.68 3.66
N GLN A 103 5.82 19.87 2.90
CA GLN A 103 4.41 19.55 3.19
C GLN A 103 4.26 18.39 4.19
N LEU A 104 5.36 17.69 4.52
CA LEU A 104 5.39 16.75 5.65
C LEU A 104 5.32 17.46 7.01
N GLU A 105 5.53 18.78 7.04
CA GLU A 105 5.41 19.65 8.23
C GLU A 105 3.96 20.00 8.57
N THR A 106 3.01 19.75 7.66
CA THR A 106 1.60 20.18 7.78
C THR A 106 0.62 19.09 7.34
N LEU A 107 0.85 17.86 7.78
CA LEU A 107 -0.08 16.76 7.47
C LEU A 107 -1.35 16.90 8.30
N THR A 108 -2.51 16.80 7.65
CA THR A 108 -3.76 16.57 8.38
C THR A 108 -3.72 15.19 9.05
N PRO A 109 -4.47 14.97 10.14
CA PRO A 109 -4.46 13.67 10.84
C PRO A 109 -4.75 12.47 9.92
N ALA A 110 -5.76 12.59 9.06
CA ALA A 110 -6.08 11.56 8.08
C ALA A 110 -4.95 11.34 7.05
N LEU A 111 -4.26 12.41 6.64
CA LEU A 111 -3.15 12.29 5.70
C LEU A 111 -1.90 11.69 6.35
N ALA A 112 -1.63 12.02 7.62
CA ALA A 112 -0.55 11.42 8.42
C ALA A 112 -0.76 9.90 8.55
N LEU A 113 -1.98 9.48 8.83
CA LEU A 113 -2.34 8.07 8.99
C LEU A 113 -2.25 7.30 7.67
N ARG A 114 -2.76 7.87 6.57
CA ARG A 114 -2.60 7.30 5.23
C ARG A 114 -1.15 7.28 4.77
N TYR A 115 -0.35 8.28 5.14
CA TYR A 115 1.09 8.33 4.87
C TYR A 115 1.82 7.18 5.59
N ALA A 116 1.57 6.98 6.88
CA ALA A 116 2.13 5.87 7.64
C ALA A 116 1.70 4.52 7.05
N LEU A 117 0.39 4.30 6.88
CA LEU A 117 -0.16 3.07 6.32
C LEU A 117 0.43 2.73 4.96
N HIS A 118 0.59 3.73 4.08
CA HIS A 118 1.17 3.53 2.77
C HIS A 118 2.63 3.07 2.83
N ASN A 119 3.43 3.63 3.75
CA ASN A 119 4.83 3.25 3.86
C ASN A 119 4.98 1.87 4.50
N GLU A 120 4.18 1.52 5.51
CA GLU A 120 4.16 0.16 6.06
C GLU A 120 3.82 -0.90 5.01
N GLN A 121 2.83 -0.62 4.16
CA GLN A 121 2.50 -1.51 3.04
C GLN A 121 3.66 -1.69 2.06
N ARG A 122 4.45 -0.64 1.82
CA ARG A 122 5.61 -0.72 0.94
C ARG A 122 6.76 -1.47 1.61
N THR A 123 6.91 -1.36 2.93
CA THR A 123 7.90 -2.12 3.69
C THR A 123 7.56 -3.60 3.70
N TYR A 124 6.30 -3.93 4.00
CA TYR A 124 5.76 -5.28 3.86
C TYR A 124 6.04 -5.87 2.46
N ALA A 125 5.64 -5.16 1.40
CA ALA A 125 5.82 -5.61 0.03
C ALA A 125 7.31 -5.73 -0.35
N LEU A 126 8.17 -4.90 0.23
CA LEU A 126 9.61 -4.96 0.03
C LEU A 126 10.18 -6.28 0.55
N PHE A 127 9.91 -6.63 1.80
CA PHE A 127 10.43 -7.86 2.40
C PHE A 127 9.84 -9.11 1.74
N LEU A 128 8.55 -9.09 1.40
CA LEU A 128 7.92 -10.17 0.64
C LEU A 128 8.59 -10.38 -0.73
N ARG A 129 8.94 -9.30 -1.44
CA ARG A 129 9.67 -9.37 -2.72
C ARG A 129 11.06 -9.96 -2.54
N ILE A 130 11.77 -9.63 -1.45
CA ILE A 130 13.09 -10.20 -1.14
C ILE A 130 12.95 -11.70 -0.88
N ALA A 131 11.98 -12.11 -0.07
CA ALA A 131 11.71 -13.52 0.23
C ALA A 131 11.38 -14.33 -1.04
N ALA A 132 10.54 -13.78 -1.91
CA ALA A 132 10.16 -14.42 -3.16
C ALA A 132 11.32 -14.50 -4.18
N GLY A 133 12.19 -13.49 -4.22
CA GLY A 133 13.24 -13.34 -5.22
C GLY A 133 14.57 -14.03 -4.91
N THR A 134 14.78 -14.52 -3.68
CA THR A 134 16.04 -15.17 -3.28
C THR A 134 16.03 -16.68 -3.49
N HIS A 135 17.22 -17.27 -3.72
CA HIS A 135 17.44 -18.72 -3.67
C HIS A 135 18.08 -19.18 -2.35
N ILE A 136 18.45 -18.24 -1.47
CA ILE A 136 19.14 -18.52 -0.21
C ILE A 136 18.08 -18.68 0.89
N ALA A 137 18.00 -19.87 1.49
CA ALA A 137 16.97 -20.22 2.47
C ALA A 137 16.96 -19.30 3.70
N GLU A 138 18.14 -18.94 4.20
CA GLU A 138 18.31 -18.02 5.33
C GLU A 138 17.73 -16.62 5.04
N ILE A 139 18.03 -16.06 3.86
CA ILE A 139 17.48 -14.76 3.44
C ILE A 139 15.95 -14.84 3.32
N ARG A 140 15.43 -15.93 2.76
CA ARG A 140 13.98 -16.14 2.63
C ARG A 140 13.31 -16.14 3.99
N HIS A 141 13.84 -16.94 4.92
CA HIS A 141 13.29 -17.08 6.27
C HIS A 141 13.25 -15.74 7.02
N HIS A 142 14.36 -15.00 7.04
CA HIS A 142 14.40 -13.70 7.73
C HIS A 142 13.54 -12.65 7.06
N ALA A 143 13.46 -12.62 5.73
CA ALA A 143 12.59 -11.69 5.01
C ALA A 143 11.09 -12.00 5.22
N GLU A 144 10.71 -13.27 5.40
CA GLU A 144 9.34 -13.65 5.75
C GLU A 144 8.96 -13.20 7.17
N LEU A 145 9.88 -13.30 8.14
CA LEU A 145 9.66 -12.80 9.50
C LEU A 145 9.47 -11.29 9.52
N LEU A 146 10.37 -10.55 8.86
CA LEU A 146 10.24 -9.09 8.73
C LEU A 146 8.92 -8.71 8.05
N ALA A 147 8.53 -9.39 6.97
CA ALA A 147 7.23 -9.15 6.34
C ALA A 147 6.04 -9.45 7.27
N ALA A 148 6.13 -10.44 8.16
CA ALA A 148 5.07 -10.71 9.11
C ALA A 148 4.94 -9.57 10.14
N GLU A 149 6.06 -9.06 10.65
CA GLU A 149 6.11 -7.92 11.58
C GLU A 149 5.46 -6.67 10.97
N GLU A 150 5.82 -6.30 9.73
CA GLU A 150 5.22 -5.13 9.06
C GLU A 150 3.72 -5.28 8.79
N LEU A 151 3.25 -6.51 8.59
CA LEU A 151 1.83 -6.77 8.40
C LEU A 151 1.02 -6.45 9.68
N GLU A 152 1.63 -6.61 10.86
CA GLU A 152 1.02 -6.20 12.13
C GLU A 152 0.86 -4.67 12.22
N HIS A 153 1.88 -3.91 11.81
CA HIS A 153 1.83 -2.45 11.71
C HIS A 153 0.74 -1.97 10.73
N VAL A 154 0.68 -2.58 9.54
CA VAL A 154 -0.39 -2.31 8.55
C VAL A 154 -1.77 -2.55 9.17
N GLY A 155 -1.94 -3.66 9.88
CA GLY A 155 -3.19 -4.00 10.55
C GLY A 155 -3.58 -2.97 11.61
N LEU A 156 -2.61 -2.50 12.40
CA LEU A 156 -2.83 -1.47 13.42
C LEU A 156 -3.26 -0.13 12.79
N LEU A 157 -2.52 0.36 11.81
CA LEU A 157 -2.80 1.64 11.15
C LEU A 157 -4.13 1.61 10.37
N ALA A 158 -4.44 0.51 9.69
CA ALA A 158 -5.69 0.37 8.94
C ALA A 158 -6.93 0.44 9.84
N ARG A 159 -6.86 -0.06 11.08
CA ARG A 159 -7.95 0.07 12.07
C ARG A 159 -8.19 1.53 12.47
N HIS A 160 -7.13 2.32 12.61
CA HIS A 160 -7.25 3.72 12.97
C HIS A 160 -7.70 4.59 11.77
N ASP A 161 -7.26 4.31 10.54
CA ASP A 161 -7.64 5.11 9.35
C ASP A 161 -9.15 5.06 9.07
N VAL A 162 -9.76 3.91 9.37
CA VAL A 162 -11.21 3.71 9.30
C VAL A 162 -11.97 4.64 10.25
N THR A 163 -11.41 4.99 11.41
CA THR A 163 -12.05 5.83 12.42
C THR A 163 -11.93 7.32 12.07
N GLU A 164 -10.84 7.73 11.41
CA GLU A 164 -10.53 9.14 11.11
C GLU A 164 -11.03 9.60 9.72
N SER A 165 -11.34 8.69 8.79
CA SER A 165 -11.79 9.05 7.43
C SER A 165 -13.31 9.30 7.34
N PRO A 166 -13.78 10.43 6.76
CA PRO A 166 -15.19 10.63 6.46
C PRO A 166 -15.68 9.56 5.48
N ALA A 167 -16.75 8.89 5.84
CA ALA A 167 -17.28 7.74 5.11
C ALA A 167 -17.54 8.04 3.62
N LEU A 168 -16.92 7.27 2.73
CA LEU A 168 -17.50 7.07 1.38
C LEU A 168 -18.92 6.49 1.49
N PRO A 169 -19.82 6.80 0.54
CA PRO A 169 -21.23 6.43 0.59
C PRO A 169 -21.48 4.93 0.81
N LEU A 170 -20.56 4.03 0.43
CA LEU A 170 -20.77 2.58 0.53
C LEU A 170 -21.14 2.08 1.93
N ALA A 171 -20.47 2.54 3.00
CA ALA A 171 -20.81 2.12 4.36
C ALA A 171 -21.99 2.91 4.96
N THR A 172 -22.29 4.09 4.41
CA THR A 172 -23.45 4.90 4.81
C THR A 172 -24.74 4.40 4.15
N LEU A 173 -24.63 3.84 2.94
CA LEU A 173 -25.75 3.37 2.14
C LEU A 173 -26.27 2.01 2.58
N MET A 174 -25.44 1.13 3.17
CA MET A 174 -25.90 -0.20 3.62
C MET A 174 -25.12 -0.71 4.84
N LYS A 175 -25.84 -1.10 5.90
CA LYS A 175 -25.37 -2.02 6.94
C LYS A 175 -25.90 -3.41 6.56
N PRO A 176 -25.12 -4.27 5.88
CA PRO A 176 -25.64 -5.58 5.48
C PRO A 176 -25.85 -6.43 6.74
N GLU A 177 -27.10 -6.69 7.09
CA GLU A 177 -27.46 -7.59 8.19
C GLU A 177 -27.55 -9.05 7.72
N ARG A 178 -27.58 -9.28 6.40
CA ARG A 178 -27.70 -10.61 5.77
C ARG A 178 -26.56 -10.89 4.80
N LEU A 179 -26.24 -12.18 4.64
CA LEU A 179 -25.25 -12.66 3.68
C LEU A 179 -25.60 -12.24 2.25
N ASP A 180 -26.86 -12.38 1.88
CA ASP A 180 -27.33 -12.04 0.54
C ASP A 180 -27.12 -10.57 0.22
N ASP A 181 -27.25 -9.66 1.20
CA ASP A 181 -27.02 -8.22 1.02
C ASP A 181 -25.53 -7.92 0.77
N LEU A 182 -24.63 -8.60 1.48
CA LEU A 182 -23.19 -8.44 1.31
C LEU A 182 -22.69 -9.02 -0.01
N LEU A 183 -23.17 -10.21 -0.39
CA LEU A 183 -22.87 -10.84 -1.68
C LEU A 183 -23.36 -9.97 -2.85
N SER A 184 -24.59 -9.48 -2.72
CA SER A 184 -25.24 -8.53 -3.61
C SER A 184 -24.42 -7.25 -3.82
N LEU A 185 -23.97 -6.64 -2.71
CA LEU A 185 -23.14 -5.44 -2.73
C LEU A 185 -21.78 -5.72 -3.39
N ALA A 186 -21.11 -6.80 -2.98
CA ALA A 186 -19.82 -7.20 -3.54
C ALA A 186 -19.91 -7.49 -5.04
N ALA A 187 -20.96 -8.17 -5.49
CA ALA A 187 -21.21 -8.45 -6.90
C ALA A 187 -21.46 -7.16 -7.68
N ALA A 188 -22.26 -6.22 -7.15
CA ALA A 188 -22.55 -4.95 -7.79
C ALA A 188 -21.30 -4.06 -7.92
N GLU A 189 -20.47 -4.01 -6.88
CA GLU A 189 -19.20 -3.30 -6.93
C GLU A 189 -18.25 -3.95 -7.95
N ALA A 190 -18.10 -5.28 -7.92
CA ALA A 190 -17.24 -6.01 -8.85
C ALA A 190 -17.65 -5.79 -10.33
N ARG A 191 -18.96 -5.77 -10.65
CA ARG A 191 -19.45 -5.39 -11.99
C ARG A 191 -19.08 -3.97 -12.37
N THR A 192 -19.24 -3.04 -11.44
CA THR A 192 -18.94 -1.62 -11.66
C THR A 192 -17.44 -1.43 -11.89
N ALA A 193 -16.59 -2.09 -11.09
CA ALA A 193 -15.15 -2.12 -11.26
C ALA A 193 -14.74 -2.72 -12.61
N ALA A 194 -15.32 -3.86 -13.01
CA ALA A 194 -15.05 -4.49 -14.30
C ALA A 194 -15.33 -3.54 -15.48
N ALA A 195 -16.53 -2.96 -15.52
CA ALA A 195 -16.94 -2.05 -16.58
C ALA A 195 -16.05 -0.80 -16.66
N ARG A 196 -15.72 -0.22 -15.49
CA ARG A 196 -14.84 0.95 -15.39
C ARG A 196 -13.43 0.64 -15.88
N ARG A 197 -12.81 -0.44 -15.37
CA ARG A 197 -11.45 -0.85 -15.72
C ARG A 197 -11.33 -1.22 -17.19
N ALA A 198 -12.33 -1.89 -17.77
CA ALA A 198 -12.38 -2.16 -19.21
C ALA A 198 -12.44 -0.87 -20.06
N ALA A 199 -13.16 0.16 -19.59
CA ALA A 199 -13.18 1.46 -20.25
C ALA A 199 -11.83 2.18 -20.15
N LEU A 200 -11.19 2.16 -18.98
CA LEU A 200 -9.84 2.72 -18.79
C LEU A 200 -8.80 1.98 -19.63
N ALA A 201 -8.89 0.65 -19.76
CA ALA A 201 -8.03 -0.14 -20.63
C ALA A 201 -8.11 0.32 -22.10
N ARG A 202 -9.33 0.51 -22.63
CA ARG A 202 -9.53 1.08 -23.99
C ARG A 202 -8.92 2.47 -24.11
N ARG A 203 -9.07 3.31 -23.08
CA ARG A 203 -8.50 4.65 -23.08
C ARG A 203 -6.96 4.61 -23.11
N LEU A 204 -6.35 3.77 -22.29
CA LEU A 204 -4.89 3.61 -22.24
C LEU A 204 -4.33 3.11 -23.59
N ARG A 205 -5.04 2.20 -24.28
CA ARG A 205 -4.70 1.80 -25.66
C ARG A 205 -4.75 2.98 -26.62
N SER A 206 -5.74 3.86 -26.50
CA SER A 206 -5.88 5.04 -27.39
C SER A 206 -4.77 6.08 -27.23
N ILE A 207 -4.06 6.07 -26.10
CA ILE A 207 -2.90 6.96 -25.84
C ILE A 207 -1.57 6.17 -25.85
N ASP A 208 -1.58 4.99 -26.47
CA ASP A 208 -0.43 4.12 -26.71
C ASP A 208 0.33 3.63 -25.45
N ASP A 209 -0.37 3.48 -24.31
CA ASP A 209 0.17 2.80 -23.12
C ASP A 209 -0.37 1.37 -23.02
N GLN A 210 0.19 0.48 -23.84
CA GLN A 210 -0.23 -0.92 -23.92
C GLN A 210 -0.03 -1.67 -22.60
N THR A 211 1.06 -1.40 -21.88
CA THR A 211 1.37 -2.09 -20.61
C THR A 211 0.35 -1.74 -19.52
N SER A 212 0.02 -0.46 -19.37
CA SER A 212 -1.01 -0.04 -18.40
C SER A 212 -2.40 -0.49 -18.85
N ALA A 213 -2.67 -0.51 -20.15
CA ALA A 213 -3.92 -1.03 -20.69
C ALA A 213 -4.10 -2.52 -20.39
N GLN A 214 -3.04 -3.32 -20.49
CA GLN A 214 -3.09 -4.74 -20.15
C GLN A 214 -3.37 -4.95 -18.66
N LEU A 215 -2.69 -4.22 -17.77
CA LEU A 215 -2.98 -4.27 -16.33
C LEU A 215 -4.45 -3.95 -16.03
N MET A 216 -5.01 -2.91 -16.67
CA MET A 216 -6.43 -2.58 -16.50
C MET A 216 -7.36 -3.67 -17.02
N GLN A 217 -6.99 -4.32 -18.11
CA GLN A 217 -7.75 -5.43 -18.68
C GLN A 217 -7.74 -6.64 -17.73
N ASP A 218 -6.58 -7.02 -17.20
CA ASP A 218 -6.46 -8.12 -16.23
C ASP A 218 -7.32 -7.87 -14.98
N LEU A 219 -7.23 -6.65 -14.41
CA LEU A 219 -8.04 -6.26 -13.25
C LEU A 219 -9.54 -6.22 -13.57
N ALA A 220 -9.92 -5.90 -14.82
CA ALA A 220 -11.31 -5.93 -15.25
C ALA A 220 -11.83 -7.38 -15.30
N GLU A 221 -11.05 -8.30 -15.86
CA GLU A 221 -11.37 -9.72 -15.97
C GLU A 221 -11.48 -10.39 -14.59
N GLU A 222 -10.56 -10.08 -13.68
CA GLU A 222 -10.63 -10.51 -12.27
C GLU A 222 -11.93 -10.03 -11.60
N SER A 223 -12.33 -8.78 -11.86
CA SER A 223 -13.57 -8.21 -11.29
C SER A 223 -14.82 -8.83 -11.90
N GLU A 224 -14.78 -9.14 -13.19
CA GLU A 224 -15.89 -9.81 -13.89
C GLU A 224 -16.03 -11.27 -13.44
N ALA A 225 -14.92 -11.99 -13.28
CA ALA A 225 -14.91 -13.32 -12.67
C ALA A 225 -15.49 -13.28 -11.26
N ARG A 226 -15.03 -12.34 -10.43
CA ARG A 226 -15.56 -12.17 -9.06
C ARG A 226 -17.05 -11.87 -9.06
N SER A 227 -17.54 -10.99 -9.95
CA SER A 227 -18.98 -10.76 -10.05
C SER A 227 -19.75 -12.01 -10.46
N ARG A 228 -19.22 -12.86 -11.33
CA ARG A 228 -19.91 -14.08 -11.77
C ARG A 228 -19.98 -15.09 -10.63
N ASP A 229 -18.89 -15.26 -9.89
CA ASP A 229 -18.84 -16.14 -8.72
C ASP A 229 -19.84 -15.71 -7.63
N LEU A 230 -20.05 -14.40 -7.48
CA LEU A 230 -21.02 -13.82 -6.54
C LEU A 230 -22.45 -13.71 -7.09
N GLY A 231 -22.65 -13.89 -8.41
CA GLY A 231 -23.69 -13.22 -9.18
C GLY A 231 -24.98 -13.97 -9.49
N ASN A 232 -25.29 -15.11 -8.86
CA ASN A 232 -26.52 -15.84 -9.18
C ASN A 232 -27.77 -15.39 -8.38
N GLN A 233 -27.77 -14.21 -7.74
CA GLN A 233 -28.93 -13.69 -6.99
C GLN A 233 -29.04 -12.15 -7.05
N GLY A 234 -30.12 -11.66 -7.68
CA GLY A 234 -30.71 -10.35 -7.37
C GLY A 234 -30.32 -9.12 -8.23
N SER A 235 -31.35 -8.35 -8.63
CA SER A 235 -31.25 -7.05 -9.32
C SER A 235 -30.95 -5.91 -8.35
N ILE A 236 -29.96 -5.07 -8.65
CA ILE A 236 -29.45 -4.03 -7.73
C ILE A 236 -29.12 -2.73 -8.49
N PRO A 237 -29.29 -1.53 -7.86
CA PRO A 237 -29.21 -0.23 -8.52
C PRO A 237 -27.83 0.09 -9.10
N ARG A 238 -27.81 0.80 -10.22
CA ARG A 238 -26.59 1.40 -10.79
C ARG A 238 -25.99 2.39 -9.79
N LEU A 239 -24.81 2.08 -9.25
CA LEU A 239 -23.95 3.11 -8.68
C LEU A 239 -23.52 4.05 -9.82
N ALA A 240 -23.74 5.35 -9.63
CA ALA A 240 -23.35 6.35 -10.61
C ALA A 240 -21.84 6.31 -10.81
N MET A 241 -21.43 6.03 -12.05
CA MET A 241 -20.04 6.15 -12.48
C MET A 241 -19.59 7.60 -12.28
N PRO A 242 -18.47 7.88 -11.59
CA PRO A 242 -17.80 9.16 -11.76
C PRO A 242 -17.50 9.32 -13.25
N GLY A 243 -18.00 10.40 -13.86
CA GLY A 243 -17.89 10.62 -15.29
C GLY A 243 -16.44 10.58 -15.73
N VAL A 244 -16.09 9.63 -16.61
CA VAL A 244 -14.83 9.66 -17.37
C VAL A 244 -15.02 10.66 -18.51
N ALA A 245 -15.22 11.93 -18.15
CA ALA A 245 -15.50 13.01 -19.07
C ALA A 245 -14.36 14.03 -18.98
N ASN A 246 -13.16 13.63 -19.43
CA ASN A 246 -12.14 14.59 -19.82
C ASN A 246 -11.08 13.91 -20.72
N ASP A 247 -10.89 14.45 -21.92
CA ASP A 247 -10.02 13.89 -22.96
C ASP A 247 -8.52 14.11 -22.74
N ASN A 248 -8.11 14.69 -21.60
CA ASN A 248 -6.73 15.15 -21.35
C ASN A 248 -5.96 14.37 -20.27
N PHE A 249 -6.47 13.25 -19.75
CA PHE A 249 -5.76 12.51 -18.71
C PHE A 249 -4.55 11.74 -19.24
N SER A 250 -3.41 11.89 -18.56
CA SER A 250 -2.22 11.08 -18.82
C SER A 250 -2.41 9.65 -18.27
N PRO A 251 -1.59 8.66 -18.69
CA PRO A 251 -1.66 7.32 -18.12
C PRO A 251 -1.49 7.30 -16.59
N LEU A 252 -0.68 8.22 -16.04
CA LEU A 252 -0.49 8.35 -14.60
C LEU A 252 -1.77 8.80 -13.88
N ASP A 253 -2.52 9.73 -14.47
CA ASP A 253 -3.76 10.23 -13.87
C ASP A 253 -4.83 9.14 -13.87
N ILE A 254 -4.91 8.37 -14.95
CA ILE A 254 -5.80 7.21 -15.07
C ILE A 254 -5.47 6.16 -13.99
N LEU A 255 -4.21 5.75 -13.87
CA LEU A 255 -3.78 4.75 -12.89
C LEU A 255 -4.03 5.21 -11.45
N ARG A 256 -3.74 6.47 -11.14
CA ARG A 256 -3.98 7.04 -9.81
C ARG A 256 -5.46 7.15 -9.48
N GLY A 257 -6.29 7.62 -10.41
CA GLY A 257 -7.73 7.71 -10.19
C GLY A 257 -8.36 6.33 -9.93
N GLU A 258 -7.90 5.31 -10.66
CA GLU A 258 -8.33 3.92 -10.41
C GLU A 258 -7.83 3.41 -9.05
N ALA A 259 -6.58 3.69 -8.68
CA ALA A 259 -6.01 3.28 -7.39
C ALA A 259 -6.76 3.94 -6.22
N GLN A 260 -7.05 5.24 -6.32
CA GLN A 260 -7.85 5.98 -5.34
C GLN A 260 -9.26 5.38 -5.21
N THR A 261 -9.90 5.05 -6.32
CA THR A 261 -11.23 4.42 -6.30
C THR A 261 -11.19 3.02 -5.69
N SER A 262 -10.18 2.21 -6.04
CA SER A 262 -9.99 0.87 -5.46
C SER A 262 -9.74 0.97 -3.95
N PHE A 263 -8.91 1.91 -3.51
CA PHE A 263 -8.63 2.15 -2.10
C PHE A 263 -9.86 2.64 -1.33
N ALA A 264 -10.63 3.54 -1.93
CA ALA A 264 -11.93 3.98 -1.42
C ALA A 264 -12.88 2.80 -1.17
N THR A 265 -12.98 1.86 -2.12
CA THR A 265 -13.81 0.66 -1.95
C THR A 265 -13.26 -0.31 -0.89
N PHE A 266 -11.93 -0.44 -0.78
CA PHE A 266 -11.29 -1.17 0.33
C PHE A 266 -11.77 -0.66 1.68
N HIS A 267 -11.71 0.66 1.94
CA HIS A 267 -12.20 1.22 3.19
C HIS A 267 -13.70 1.01 3.43
N GLY A 268 -14.50 0.99 2.36
CA GLY A 268 -15.93 0.66 2.46
C GLY A 268 -16.14 -0.75 3.02
N PHE A 269 -15.46 -1.75 2.46
CA PHE A 269 -15.56 -3.12 2.91
C PHE A 269 -14.92 -3.37 4.28
N THR A 270 -13.79 -2.73 4.60
CA THR A 270 -13.18 -2.81 5.94
C THR A 270 -14.12 -2.24 7.01
N ARG A 271 -14.84 -1.15 6.72
CA ARG A 271 -15.88 -0.61 7.64
C ARG A 271 -17.01 -1.61 7.88
N ILE A 272 -17.49 -2.26 6.82
CA ILE A 272 -18.52 -3.30 6.94
C ILE A 272 -17.99 -4.47 7.78
N ALA A 273 -16.77 -4.94 7.52
CA ALA A 273 -16.14 -6.03 8.26
C ALA A 273 -16.04 -5.71 9.76
N ASN A 274 -15.60 -4.50 10.10
CA ASN A 274 -15.42 -4.05 11.48
C ASN A 274 -16.75 -3.79 12.22
N ALA A 275 -17.82 -3.46 11.48
CA ALA A 275 -19.15 -3.24 12.07
C ALA A 275 -19.90 -4.55 12.37
N LEU A 276 -19.44 -5.67 11.80
CA LEU A 276 -20.05 -6.99 11.95
C LEU A 276 -19.37 -7.78 13.09
N PRO A 277 -20.10 -8.64 13.81
CA PRO A 277 -19.48 -9.56 14.76
C PRO A 277 -18.50 -10.51 14.03
N PRO A 278 -17.50 -11.10 14.73
CA PRO A 278 -16.57 -12.06 14.12
C PRO A 278 -17.32 -13.31 13.66
N CYS A 279 -17.69 -13.35 12.38
CA CYS A 279 -18.49 -14.40 11.76
C CYS A 279 -18.19 -14.50 10.26
N GLY A 280 -18.86 -15.41 9.56
CA GLY A 280 -18.68 -15.58 8.11
C GLY A 280 -18.91 -14.29 7.30
N LEU A 281 -19.78 -13.39 7.77
CA LEU A 281 -20.04 -12.11 7.10
C LEU A 281 -18.86 -11.13 7.22
N SER A 282 -18.27 -10.99 8.40
CA SER A 282 -17.10 -10.13 8.58
C SER A 282 -15.88 -10.68 7.84
N GLY A 283 -15.72 -12.02 7.80
CA GLY A 283 -14.70 -12.68 6.99
C GLY A 283 -14.86 -12.44 5.48
N LEU A 284 -16.09 -12.52 4.96
CA LEU A 284 -16.38 -12.19 3.55
C LEU A 284 -16.10 -10.72 3.24
N ALA A 285 -16.55 -9.80 4.09
CA ALA A 285 -16.29 -8.37 3.92
C ALA A 285 -14.79 -8.06 3.94
N GLN A 286 -14.02 -8.70 4.84
CA GLN A 286 -12.57 -8.56 4.89
C GLN A 286 -11.89 -9.13 3.65
N HIS A 287 -12.36 -10.26 3.14
CA HIS A 287 -11.87 -10.83 1.89
C HIS A 287 -12.09 -9.87 0.71
N GLU A 288 -13.28 -9.28 0.59
CA GLU A 288 -13.54 -8.25 -0.43
C GLU A 288 -12.61 -7.04 -0.26
N ALA A 289 -12.38 -6.57 0.97
CA ALA A 289 -11.42 -5.50 1.23
C ALA A 289 -10.02 -5.86 0.68
N ASN A 290 -9.51 -7.04 1.02
CA ASN A 290 -8.16 -7.49 0.61
C ASN A 290 -7.98 -7.52 -0.91
N LEU A 291 -8.99 -7.96 -1.67
CA LEU A 291 -8.95 -7.93 -3.15
C LEU A 291 -8.73 -6.51 -3.70
N ARG A 292 -9.36 -5.51 -3.08
CA ARG A 292 -9.26 -4.11 -3.51
C ARG A 292 -7.94 -3.46 -3.08
N LEU A 293 -7.40 -3.88 -1.95
CA LEU A 293 -6.05 -3.50 -1.55
C LEU A 293 -5.00 -4.04 -2.54
N ALA A 294 -5.12 -5.31 -2.94
CA ALA A 294 -4.22 -5.93 -3.92
C ALA A 294 -4.27 -5.21 -5.28
N ALA A 295 -5.47 -4.86 -5.76
CA ALA A 295 -5.63 -4.05 -6.97
C ALA A 295 -4.94 -2.68 -6.84
N THR A 296 -5.12 -2.01 -5.69
CA THR A 296 -4.49 -0.70 -5.40
C THR A 296 -2.96 -0.77 -5.47
N ALA A 297 -2.36 -1.83 -4.91
CA ALA A 297 -0.92 -2.04 -4.95
C ALA A 297 -0.40 -2.16 -6.40
N ARG A 298 -1.00 -3.04 -7.21
CA ARG A 298 -0.60 -3.25 -8.62
C ARG A 298 -0.70 -1.97 -9.46
N LEU A 299 -1.75 -1.18 -9.25
CA LEU A 299 -1.95 0.10 -9.94
C LEU A 299 -0.89 1.13 -9.54
N THR A 300 -0.56 1.17 -8.24
CA THR A 300 0.46 2.07 -7.69
C THR A 300 1.85 1.71 -8.19
N ASP A 301 2.18 0.41 -8.25
CA ASP A 301 3.44 -0.10 -8.79
C ASP A 301 3.60 0.27 -10.27
N ARG A 302 2.55 0.09 -11.09
CA ARG A 302 2.60 0.51 -12.49
C ARG A 302 2.77 2.02 -12.63
N ALA A 303 2.07 2.80 -11.81
CA ALA A 303 2.24 4.26 -11.80
C ALA A 303 3.67 4.66 -11.40
N ALA A 304 4.31 3.94 -10.48
CA ALA A 304 5.71 4.15 -10.13
C ALA A 304 6.66 3.80 -11.29
N ALA A 305 6.42 2.68 -11.99
CA ALA A 305 7.22 2.26 -13.14
C ALA A 305 7.26 3.31 -14.26
N ILE A 306 6.11 3.88 -14.63
CA ILE A 306 6.03 4.94 -15.66
C ILE A 306 6.88 6.17 -15.28
N ARG A 307 6.93 6.50 -13.99
CA ARG A 307 7.77 7.61 -13.52
C ARG A 307 9.25 7.30 -13.64
N GLY A 308 9.66 6.08 -13.28
CA GLY A 308 11.02 5.61 -13.48
C GLY A 308 11.45 5.65 -14.94
N GLU A 309 10.58 5.21 -15.86
CA GLU A 309 10.81 5.26 -17.31
C GLU A 309 11.01 6.70 -17.82
N ARG A 310 10.17 7.65 -17.37
CA ARG A 310 10.30 9.08 -17.72
C ARG A 310 11.63 9.69 -17.24
N VAL A 311 12.06 9.36 -16.03
CA VAL A 311 13.33 9.85 -15.47
C VAL A 311 14.53 9.29 -16.24
N ARG A 312 14.49 8.00 -16.62
CA ARG A 312 15.54 7.37 -17.43
C ARG A 312 15.64 7.99 -18.82
N ARG A 313 14.52 8.21 -19.53
CA ARG A 313 14.51 8.88 -20.84
C ARG A 313 15.07 10.31 -20.79
N LYS A 314 14.80 11.07 -19.71
CA LYS A 314 15.38 12.42 -19.52
C LYS A 314 16.89 12.38 -19.30
N ARG A 315 17.44 11.31 -18.72
CA ARG A 315 18.88 11.15 -18.48
C ARG A 315 19.65 10.63 -19.69
N SER A 316 19.01 9.84 -20.57
CA SER A 316 19.63 9.30 -21.79
C SER A 316 19.58 10.24 -23.00
N GLY A 317 18.92 11.40 -22.87
CA GLY A 317 18.83 12.44 -23.91
C GLY A 317 19.83 13.58 -23.74
N ARG A 318 20.92 13.37 -22.99
CA ARG A 318 22.10 14.25 -22.90
C ARG A 318 23.32 13.52 -23.41
#